data_AF-A0AAV4U7Z8-F1
#
_entry.id   AF-A0AAV4U7Z8-F1
#
_cell.length_a   1.000
_cell.length_b   1.000
_cell.length_c   1.000
_cell.angle_alpha   90.00
_cell.angle_beta   90.00
_cell.angle_gamma   90.00
#
_symmetry.space_group_name_H-M   'P 1'
#
loop_
_entity.id
_entity.type
_entity.pdbx_description
1 polymer ?
#
loop_
_entity_poly.entity_id
_entity_poly.type
_entity_poly.pdbx_seq_one_letter_code
_entity_poly.pdbx_strand_id
1 'polypeptide(L)'
;MSQCLLANIIDEDVDTQEMVLNNNEQLFVLIREADLMSQMSLEVPPVAKTALYQQKKLKQHKNCLEKLLKRHKELRNLSREELIPLLEIHLEILDNVLKPGMTTITWSSLNIDSFLEKYSECVAHIESLFDRLCKILNHRVDETLSQVAEVELCPVAPENPVTIQAFSTILSASAAEGADFLEKRSLAVEDAVQEVIEVFVKESSFNEEEEKSKQQKRKITDVSVGLQHQCSKKLLESVITSICDSLEVLLHSTSYNEKISFEENSMKNPWFKAEVHLKDKKLVMVPSIDDIQEVINKAAMDIISASRQIIQWQYKEPGRDDEKTGKEAGLYKSASKSDCSTAGLTLYRQVSEDKEILQLYGSIQTCMKNTKLELDNYLELFSKYEHLWQNIRNEEIQTFVSEKRELIDFEDKIKYYLQVKTYIEKESNETTLGCIKLSL
;
A
#
# COMPACT_ATOMS: atom_id res chain seq x y z
N MET A 1 -62.13 1.46 -5.83
CA MET A 1 -61.70 0.44 -6.83
C MET A 1 -61.08 1.04 -8.09
N SER A 2 -61.74 1.96 -8.81
CA SER A 2 -61.16 2.60 -10.02
C SER A 2 -59.93 3.47 -9.71
N GLN A 3 -59.93 4.19 -8.58
CA GLN A 3 -58.80 5.04 -8.16
C GLN A 3 -57.54 4.26 -7.78
N CYS A 4 -57.65 3.01 -7.30
CA CYS A 4 -56.51 2.19 -6.88
C CYS A 4 -55.70 1.64 -8.08
N LEU A 5 -56.35 1.49 -9.25
CA LEU A 5 -55.73 1.05 -10.51
C LEU A 5 -55.12 2.20 -11.33
N LEU A 6 -55.48 3.44 -10.98
CA LEU A 6 -54.97 4.70 -11.54
C LEU A 6 -53.84 5.30 -10.70
N ALA A 7 -53.48 4.67 -9.58
CA ALA A 7 -52.33 5.07 -8.78
C ALA A 7 -51.03 4.68 -9.50
N ASN A 8 -50.02 5.55 -9.39
CA ASN A 8 -48.69 5.30 -9.91
C ASN A 8 -48.03 4.16 -9.14
N ILE A 9 -47.07 3.48 -9.78
CA ILE A 9 -46.50 2.24 -9.27
C ILE A 9 -45.50 2.50 -8.14
N ILE A 10 -44.93 3.71 -8.09
CA ILE A 10 -43.88 4.13 -7.16
C ILE A 10 -44.30 5.45 -6.51
N ASP A 11 -44.26 5.50 -5.17
CA ASP A 11 -44.37 6.74 -4.40
C ASP A 11 -42.97 7.12 -3.86
N GLU A 12 -42.72 8.42 -3.76
CA GLU A 12 -41.53 8.97 -3.10
C GLU A 12 -41.83 9.09 -1.60
N ASP A 13 -41.06 8.41 -0.75
CA ASP A 13 -41.20 8.56 0.69
C ASP A 13 -40.67 9.94 1.12
N VAL A 14 -41.55 10.73 1.74
CA VAL A 14 -41.37 12.18 1.96
C VAL A 14 -40.22 12.50 2.93
N ASP A 15 -39.82 11.53 3.75
CA ASP A 15 -38.77 11.70 4.77
C ASP A 15 -37.40 11.12 4.37
N THR A 16 -37.34 10.18 3.41
CA THR A 16 -36.11 9.42 3.09
C THR A 16 -35.61 9.60 1.66
N GLN A 17 -36.39 10.24 0.76
CA GLN A 17 -36.17 10.21 -0.70
C GLN A 17 -36.04 8.78 -1.25
N GLU A 18 -36.49 7.76 -0.51
CA GLU A 18 -36.45 6.39 -0.98
C GLU A 18 -37.73 6.07 -1.75
N MET A 19 -37.55 5.45 -2.92
CA MET A 19 -38.64 4.99 -3.75
C MET A 19 -39.28 3.76 -3.12
N VAL A 20 -40.49 3.94 -2.61
CA VAL A 20 -41.29 2.86 -2.02
C VAL A 20 -42.40 2.51 -3.00
N LEU A 21 -42.58 1.21 -3.21
CA LEU A 21 -43.67 0.69 -4.02
C LEU A 21 -44.99 1.16 -3.41
N ASN A 22 -45.88 1.75 -4.23
CA ASN A 22 -47.21 2.12 -3.76
C ASN A 22 -47.97 0.83 -3.42
N ASN A 23 -47.83 0.40 -2.17
CA ASN A 23 -48.52 -0.74 -1.60
C ASN A 23 -49.97 -0.31 -1.41
N ASN A 24 -50.73 -0.33 -2.50
CA ASN A 24 -52.18 -0.37 -2.42
C ASN A 24 -52.56 -1.74 -1.81
N GLU A 25 -52.36 -1.92 -0.50
CA GLU A 25 -52.80 -3.09 0.28
C GLU A 25 -54.28 -3.36 -0.01
N GLN A 26 -55.05 -2.28 -0.19
CA GLN A 26 -56.43 -2.29 -0.62
C GLN A 26 -56.64 -3.04 -1.95
N LEU A 27 -55.76 -2.92 -2.94
CA LEU A 27 -55.90 -3.62 -4.22
C LEU A 27 -55.72 -5.14 -4.07
N PHE A 28 -54.76 -5.59 -3.26
CA PHE A 28 -54.56 -7.02 -3.01
C PHE A 28 -55.58 -7.63 -2.05
N VAL A 29 -56.09 -6.84 -1.10
CA VAL A 29 -57.25 -7.21 -0.25
C VAL A 29 -58.50 -7.35 -1.10
N LEU A 30 -58.79 -6.39 -1.99
CA LEU A 30 -59.93 -6.46 -2.91
C LEU A 30 -59.86 -7.64 -3.86
N ILE A 31 -58.66 -7.98 -4.36
CA ILE A 31 -58.47 -9.19 -5.18
C ILE A 31 -58.73 -10.46 -4.35
N ARG A 32 -58.33 -10.50 -3.07
CA ARG A 32 -58.58 -11.64 -2.17
C ARG A 32 -60.06 -11.76 -1.80
N GLU A 33 -60.73 -10.64 -1.55
CA GLU A 33 -62.18 -10.59 -1.30
C GLU A 33 -62.97 -11.04 -2.53
N ALA A 34 -62.57 -10.62 -3.73
CA ALA A 34 -63.18 -11.04 -4.97
C ALA A 34 -63.02 -12.55 -5.24
N ASP A 35 -61.87 -13.14 -4.90
CA ASP A 35 -61.62 -14.59 -4.97
C ASP A 35 -62.53 -15.36 -4.00
N LEU A 36 -62.64 -14.90 -2.75
CA LEU A 36 -63.54 -15.48 -1.75
C LEU A 36 -65.01 -15.35 -2.16
N MET A 37 -65.45 -14.20 -2.69
CA MET A 37 -66.81 -14.01 -3.20
C MET A 37 -67.12 -14.93 -4.39
N SER A 38 -66.14 -15.15 -5.28
CA SER A 38 -66.28 -16.09 -6.40
C SER A 38 -66.40 -17.54 -5.93
N GLN A 39 -65.64 -17.94 -4.91
CA GLN A 39 -65.72 -19.28 -4.31
C GLN A 39 -67.04 -19.51 -3.56
N MET A 40 -67.62 -18.44 -2.99
CA MET A 40 -68.90 -18.45 -2.28
C MET A 40 -70.12 -18.26 -3.21
N SER A 41 -69.94 -18.28 -4.53
CA SER A 41 -71.01 -18.09 -5.55
C SER A 41 -71.78 -16.77 -5.45
N LEU A 42 -71.14 -15.70 -4.96
CA LEU A 42 -71.72 -14.36 -4.85
C LEU A 42 -71.44 -13.52 -6.12
N GLU A 43 -72.29 -12.52 -6.40
CA GLU A 43 -72.08 -11.62 -7.55
C GLU A 43 -70.85 -10.72 -7.34
N VAL A 44 -69.77 -11.04 -8.04
CA VAL A 44 -68.54 -10.23 -8.05
C VAL A 44 -68.69 -9.07 -9.04
N PRO A 45 -68.42 -7.81 -8.63
CA PRO A 45 -68.42 -6.65 -9.51
C PRO A 45 -67.51 -6.83 -10.74
N PRO A 46 -67.87 -6.31 -11.93
CA PRO A 46 -67.13 -6.57 -13.17
C PRO A 46 -65.67 -6.10 -13.13
N VAL A 47 -65.39 -4.99 -12.43
CA VAL A 47 -64.02 -4.46 -12.23
C VAL A 47 -63.18 -5.38 -11.34
N ALA A 48 -63.79 -6.05 -10.36
CA ALA A 48 -63.13 -7.02 -9.50
C ALA A 48 -62.85 -8.33 -10.25
N LYS A 49 -63.73 -8.75 -11.17
CA LYS A 49 -63.48 -9.91 -12.06
C LYS A 49 -62.28 -9.69 -12.99
N THR A 50 -62.13 -8.51 -13.57
CA THR A 50 -60.96 -8.18 -14.41
C THR A 50 -59.66 -8.12 -13.61
N ALA A 51 -59.69 -7.58 -12.39
CA ALA A 51 -58.54 -7.56 -11.48
C ALA A 51 -58.14 -8.98 -11.00
N LEU A 52 -59.11 -9.85 -10.77
CA LEU A 52 -58.90 -11.26 -10.40
C LEU A 52 -58.26 -12.05 -11.57
N TYR A 53 -58.69 -11.80 -12.81
CA TYR A 53 -58.06 -12.37 -14.01
C TYR A 53 -56.60 -11.94 -14.17
N GLN A 54 -56.28 -10.67 -13.86
CA GLN A 54 -54.93 -10.12 -13.93
C GLN A 54 -54.11 -10.33 -12.65
N GLN A 55 -54.67 -10.96 -11.61
CA GLN A 55 -54.03 -11.13 -10.30
C GLN A 55 -52.65 -11.77 -10.38
N LYS A 56 -52.47 -12.80 -11.22
CA LYS A 56 -51.17 -13.47 -11.38
C LYS A 56 -50.12 -12.51 -11.94
N LYS A 57 -50.47 -11.70 -12.94
CA LYS A 57 -49.58 -10.70 -13.55
C LYS A 57 -49.27 -9.57 -12.58
N LEU A 58 -50.28 -9.02 -11.90
CA LEU A 58 -50.09 -7.95 -10.90
C LEU A 58 -49.20 -8.38 -9.74
N LYS A 59 -49.34 -9.62 -9.25
CA LYS A 59 -48.43 -10.21 -8.25
C LYS A 59 -47.00 -10.36 -8.78
N GLN A 60 -46.83 -10.75 -10.05
CA GLN A 60 -45.51 -10.84 -10.69
C GLN A 60 -44.86 -9.47 -10.84
N HIS A 61 -45.58 -8.45 -11.31
CA HIS A 61 -45.07 -7.08 -11.42
C HIS A 61 -44.66 -6.51 -10.06
N LYS A 62 -45.49 -6.73 -9.02
CA LYS A 62 -45.16 -6.33 -7.65
C LYS A 62 -43.88 -6.99 -7.15
N ASN A 63 -43.79 -8.32 -7.21
CA ASN A 63 -42.61 -9.04 -6.74
C ASN A 63 -41.34 -8.66 -7.53
N CYS A 64 -41.47 -8.37 -8.82
CA CYS A 64 -40.36 -7.90 -9.65
C CYS A 64 -39.90 -6.52 -9.21
N LEU A 65 -40.82 -5.58 -9.01
CA LEU A 65 -40.50 -4.22 -8.60
C LEU A 65 -39.92 -4.17 -7.17
N GLU A 66 -40.45 -4.96 -6.22
CA GLU A 66 -39.88 -5.05 -4.87
C GLU A 66 -38.42 -5.54 -4.89
N LYS A 67 -38.12 -6.53 -5.74
CA LYS A 67 -36.75 -7.03 -5.91
C LYS A 67 -35.82 -5.98 -6.53
N LEU A 68 -36.29 -5.29 -7.56
CA LEU A 68 -35.49 -4.28 -8.25
C LEU A 68 -35.24 -3.05 -7.36
N LEU A 69 -36.25 -2.60 -6.59
CA LEU A 69 -36.10 -1.52 -5.62
C LEU A 69 -35.16 -1.92 -4.47
N LYS A 70 -35.22 -3.17 -4.01
CA LYS A 70 -34.27 -3.66 -3.00
C LYS A 70 -32.84 -3.65 -3.53
N ARG A 71 -32.62 -4.14 -4.75
CA ARG A 71 -31.31 -4.11 -5.42
C ARG A 71 -30.79 -2.69 -5.63
N HIS A 72 -31.66 -1.75 -6.00
CA HIS A 72 -31.33 -0.33 -6.10
C HIS A 72 -30.80 0.23 -4.76
N LYS A 73 -31.46 -0.09 -3.65
CA LYS A 73 -30.99 0.31 -2.30
C LYS A 73 -29.67 -0.35 -1.92
N GLU A 74 -29.52 -1.64 -2.24
CA GLU A 74 -28.27 -2.37 -2.01
C GLU A 74 -27.11 -1.75 -2.81
N LEU A 75 -27.31 -1.39 -4.08
CA LEU A 75 -26.33 -0.69 -4.92
C LEU A 75 -25.90 0.67 -4.32
N ARG A 76 -26.84 1.43 -3.75
CA ARG A 76 -26.55 2.72 -3.10
C ARG A 76 -25.78 2.57 -1.79
N ASN A 77 -25.89 1.42 -1.12
CA ASN A 77 -25.29 1.18 0.21
C ASN A 77 -23.98 0.37 0.17
N LEU A 78 -23.71 -0.40 -0.88
CA LEU A 78 -22.52 -1.27 -1.02
C LEU A 78 -21.31 -0.59 -1.69
N SER A 79 -21.43 0.67 -2.09
CA SER A 79 -20.39 1.36 -2.82
C SER A 79 -19.15 1.62 -1.96
N ARG A 80 -17.98 1.14 -2.39
CA ARG A 80 -16.67 1.63 -1.92
C ARG A 80 -16.64 3.15 -2.01
N GLU A 81 -16.08 3.84 -1.02
CA GLU A 81 -15.95 5.30 -1.02
C GLU A 81 -15.35 5.86 -2.31
N GLU A 82 -14.42 5.12 -2.91
CA GLU A 82 -13.68 5.46 -4.15
C GLU A 82 -14.57 5.41 -5.40
N LEU A 83 -15.67 4.65 -5.36
CA LEU A 83 -16.62 4.48 -6.45
C LEU A 83 -17.92 5.26 -6.24
N ILE A 84 -18.15 5.85 -5.07
CA ILE A 84 -19.38 6.64 -4.78
C ILE A 84 -19.60 7.74 -5.84
N PRO A 85 -18.59 8.58 -6.16
CA PRO A 85 -18.81 9.67 -7.11
C PRO A 85 -19.04 9.16 -8.53
N LEU A 86 -18.47 7.99 -8.85
CA LEU A 86 -18.61 7.32 -10.14
C LEU A 86 -20.01 6.71 -10.30
N LEU A 87 -20.50 6.11 -9.22
CA LEU A 87 -21.80 5.46 -9.15
C LEU A 87 -22.93 6.50 -9.18
N GLU A 88 -22.74 7.68 -8.59
CA GLU A 88 -23.73 8.77 -8.59
C GLU A 88 -24.17 9.17 -10.01
N ILE A 89 -23.24 9.18 -10.97
CA ILE A 89 -23.53 9.48 -12.38
C ILE A 89 -24.43 8.41 -13.01
N HIS A 90 -24.22 7.13 -12.71
CA HIS A 90 -25.06 6.04 -13.21
C HIS A 90 -26.37 5.88 -12.42
N LEU A 91 -26.38 6.24 -11.13
CA LEU A 91 -27.60 6.30 -10.32
C LEU A 91 -28.54 7.39 -10.83
N GLU A 92 -28.02 8.53 -11.29
CA GLU A 92 -28.85 9.58 -11.93
C GLU A 92 -29.55 9.06 -13.20
N ILE A 93 -28.88 8.21 -13.98
CA ILE A 93 -29.49 7.53 -15.15
C ILE A 93 -30.59 6.57 -14.69
N LEU A 94 -30.35 5.81 -13.62
CA LEU A 94 -31.31 4.87 -13.07
C LEU A 94 -32.56 5.57 -12.50
N ASP A 95 -32.36 6.69 -11.81
CA ASP A 95 -33.42 7.56 -11.30
C ASP A 95 -34.24 8.16 -12.46
N ASN A 96 -33.60 8.54 -13.58
CA ASN A 96 -34.29 8.99 -14.78
C ASN A 96 -35.15 7.88 -15.42
N VAL A 97 -34.69 6.63 -15.42
CA VAL A 97 -35.47 5.48 -15.89
C VAL A 97 -36.63 5.16 -14.95
N LEU A 98 -36.54 5.54 -13.66
CA LEU A 98 -37.60 5.38 -12.66
C LEU A 98 -38.70 6.47 -12.74
N LYS A 99 -38.37 7.70 -13.17
CA LYS A 99 -39.30 8.84 -13.29
C LYS A 99 -40.63 8.54 -14.02
N PRO A 100 -40.66 7.77 -15.14
CA PRO A 100 -41.91 7.38 -15.79
C PRO A 100 -42.84 6.56 -14.88
N GLY A 101 -42.29 5.73 -13.99
CA GLY A 101 -43.02 4.93 -13.00
C GLY A 101 -43.68 5.75 -11.88
N MET A 102 -43.21 6.98 -11.65
CA MET A 102 -43.74 7.92 -10.66
C MET A 102 -44.78 8.89 -11.24
N THR A 103 -44.82 9.06 -12.56
CA THR A 103 -45.59 10.14 -13.22
C THR A 103 -46.67 9.64 -14.17
N THR A 104 -46.41 8.57 -14.91
CA THR A 104 -47.26 8.17 -16.06
C THR A 104 -47.73 6.72 -16.02
N ILE A 105 -46.97 5.82 -15.39
CA ILE A 105 -47.30 4.40 -15.36
C ILE A 105 -48.11 4.07 -14.12
N THR A 106 -49.37 3.68 -14.36
CA THR A 106 -50.32 3.23 -13.33
C THR A 106 -50.52 1.72 -13.42
N TRP A 107 -51.03 1.08 -12.36
CA TRP A 107 -51.28 -0.37 -12.30
C TRP A 107 -52.22 -0.93 -13.39
N SER A 108 -52.92 -0.07 -14.13
CA SER A 108 -53.77 -0.42 -15.28
C SER A 108 -53.12 -0.23 -16.66
N SER A 109 -51.88 0.27 -16.69
CA SER A 109 -51.18 0.60 -17.93
C SER A 109 -50.71 -0.67 -18.67
N LEU A 110 -50.88 -0.69 -19.99
CA LEU A 110 -50.42 -1.81 -20.83
C LEU A 110 -48.88 -1.88 -20.98
N ASN A 111 -48.18 -0.81 -20.63
CA ASN A 111 -46.74 -0.67 -20.83
C ASN A 111 -45.88 -1.07 -19.60
N ILE A 112 -46.50 -1.59 -18.54
CA ILE A 112 -45.79 -1.99 -17.30
C ILE A 112 -44.74 -3.06 -17.61
N ASP A 113 -45.07 -4.04 -18.47
CA ASP A 113 -44.14 -5.10 -18.87
C ASP A 113 -42.90 -4.53 -19.54
N SER A 114 -43.07 -3.68 -20.56
CA SER A 114 -41.96 -3.04 -21.27
C SER A 114 -41.13 -2.10 -20.40
N PHE A 115 -41.74 -1.51 -19.36
CA PHE A 115 -41.05 -0.66 -18.41
C PHE A 115 -40.23 -1.49 -17.41
N LEU A 116 -40.81 -2.58 -16.88
CA LEU A 116 -40.12 -3.49 -15.97
C LEU A 116 -38.95 -4.19 -16.67
N GLU A 117 -39.11 -4.58 -17.94
CA GLU A 117 -38.03 -5.15 -18.75
C GLU A 117 -36.88 -4.14 -18.88
N LYS A 118 -37.16 -2.91 -19.35
CA LYS A 118 -36.16 -1.84 -19.46
C LYS A 118 -35.49 -1.50 -18.13
N TYR A 119 -36.27 -1.40 -17.05
CA TYR A 119 -35.73 -1.11 -15.73
C TYR A 119 -34.86 -2.27 -15.22
N SER A 120 -35.28 -3.52 -15.44
CA SER A 120 -34.51 -4.70 -15.06
C SER A 120 -33.20 -4.83 -15.85
N GLU A 121 -33.21 -4.49 -17.14
CA GLU A 121 -32.03 -4.45 -18.00
C GLU A 121 -31.05 -3.37 -17.54
N CYS A 122 -31.55 -2.16 -17.25
CA CYS A 122 -30.71 -1.06 -16.73
C CYS A 122 -30.09 -1.41 -15.37
N VAL A 123 -30.86 -1.99 -14.44
CA VAL A 123 -30.33 -2.44 -13.13
C VAL A 123 -29.27 -3.52 -13.33
N ALA A 124 -29.55 -4.55 -14.12
CA ALA A 124 -28.61 -5.65 -14.37
C ALA A 124 -27.31 -5.16 -15.05
N HIS A 125 -27.44 -4.18 -15.94
CA HIS A 125 -26.30 -3.56 -16.60
C HIS A 125 -25.42 -2.79 -15.60
N ILE A 126 -26.01 -1.94 -14.75
CA ILE A 126 -25.26 -1.20 -13.71
C ILE A 126 -24.63 -2.17 -12.70
N GLU A 127 -25.34 -3.23 -12.27
CA GLU A 127 -24.77 -4.28 -11.42
C GLU A 127 -23.54 -4.93 -12.07
N SER A 128 -23.62 -5.32 -13.34
CA SER A 128 -22.50 -5.92 -14.06
C SER A 128 -21.30 -4.99 -14.22
N LEU A 129 -21.55 -3.68 -14.39
CA LEU A 129 -20.48 -2.69 -14.47
C LEU A 129 -19.80 -2.51 -13.13
N PHE A 130 -20.59 -2.37 -12.06
CA PHE A 130 -20.06 -2.24 -10.70
C PHE A 130 -19.22 -3.45 -10.31
N ASP A 131 -19.71 -4.67 -10.61
CA ASP A 131 -18.95 -5.91 -10.40
C ASP A 131 -17.64 -5.92 -11.17
N ARG A 132 -17.64 -5.44 -12.41
CA ARG A 132 -16.42 -5.34 -13.23
C ARG A 132 -15.42 -4.35 -12.62
N LEU A 133 -15.87 -3.15 -12.25
CA LEU A 133 -15.02 -2.12 -11.66
C LEU A 133 -14.46 -2.57 -10.31
N CYS A 134 -15.29 -3.17 -9.46
CA CYS A 134 -14.86 -3.74 -8.19
C CYS A 134 -13.83 -4.84 -8.37
N LYS A 135 -13.99 -5.74 -9.36
CA LYS A 135 -13.00 -6.78 -9.64
C LYS A 135 -11.65 -6.20 -10.06
N ILE A 136 -11.66 -5.16 -10.90
CA ILE A 136 -10.42 -4.48 -11.32
C ILE A 136 -9.75 -3.84 -10.09
N LEU A 137 -10.48 -3.08 -9.28
CA LEU A 137 -9.89 -2.44 -8.09
C LEU A 137 -9.38 -3.48 -7.07
N ASN A 138 -10.16 -4.51 -6.74
CA ASN A 138 -9.74 -5.55 -5.79
C ASN A 138 -8.47 -6.29 -6.24
N HIS A 139 -8.48 -6.85 -7.45
CA HIS A 139 -7.45 -7.78 -7.88
C HIS A 139 -6.26 -7.10 -8.58
N ARG A 140 -6.49 -5.95 -9.22
CA ARG A 140 -5.41 -5.27 -9.96
C ARG A 140 -4.87 -4.05 -9.24
N VAL A 141 -5.61 -3.46 -8.30
CA VAL A 141 -5.12 -2.34 -7.49
C VAL A 141 -4.77 -2.83 -6.08
N ASP A 142 -5.74 -3.28 -5.29
CA ASP A 142 -5.51 -3.64 -3.89
C ASP A 142 -4.50 -4.81 -3.75
N GLU A 143 -4.65 -5.89 -4.52
CA GLU A 143 -3.70 -7.02 -4.48
C GLU A 143 -2.28 -6.60 -4.92
N THR A 144 -2.16 -5.71 -5.90
CA THR A 144 -0.84 -5.21 -6.33
C THR A 144 -0.23 -4.25 -5.31
N LEU A 145 -1.05 -3.47 -4.59
CA LEU A 145 -0.60 -2.60 -3.50
C LEU A 145 -0.12 -3.43 -2.31
N SER A 146 -0.81 -4.52 -1.97
CA SER A 146 -0.32 -5.49 -0.98
C SER A 146 1.01 -6.11 -1.39
N GLN A 147 1.16 -6.51 -2.66
CA GLN A 147 2.43 -7.02 -3.19
C GLN A 147 3.53 -5.96 -3.18
N VAL A 148 3.21 -4.67 -3.28
CA VAL A 148 4.17 -3.56 -3.15
C VAL A 148 4.61 -3.36 -1.70
N ALA A 149 3.69 -3.50 -0.74
CA ALA A 149 4.01 -3.42 0.68
C ALA A 149 4.90 -4.58 1.15
N GLU A 150 4.71 -5.78 0.60
CA GLU A 150 5.48 -7.00 0.95
C GLU A 150 6.88 -7.06 0.30
N VAL A 151 7.29 -6.07 -0.50
CA VAL A 151 8.61 -6.10 -1.15
C VAL A 151 9.71 -5.90 -0.13
N GLU A 152 10.56 -6.92 0.02
CA GLU A 152 11.81 -6.83 0.79
C GLU A 152 12.91 -6.18 -0.06
N LEU A 153 13.28 -4.94 0.25
CA LEU A 153 14.41 -4.24 -0.41
C LEU A 153 15.76 -4.58 0.26
N CYS A 154 15.73 -5.08 1.49
CA CYS A 154 16.90 -5.55 2.22
C CYS A 154 16.87 -7.07 2.41
N PRO A 155 17.90 -7.82 1.98
CA PRO A 155 17.98 -9.23 2.27
C PRO A 155 18.29 -9.46 3.76
N VAL A 156 17.82 -10.59 4.29
CA VAL A 156 18.13 -11.07 5.65
C VAL A 156 19.64 -11.34 5.79
N ALA A 157 20.16 -11.18 7.01
CA ALA A 157 21.56 -11.43 7.35
C ALA A 157 22.05 -12.80 6.82
N PRO A 158 23.15 -12.84 6.04
CA PRO A 158 23.72 -14.10 5.57
C PRO A 158 24.27 -14.93 6.73
N GLU A 159 24.32 -16.26 6.56
CA GLU A 159 24.84 -17.19 7.58
C GLU A 159 26.31 -16.94 7.95
N ASN A 160 27.08 -16.36 7.04
CA ASN A 160 28.48 -16.02 7.25
C ASN A 160 28.71 -14.51 7.13
N PRO A 161 29.56 -13.91 7.99
CA PRO A 161 29.90 -12.49 7.90
C PRO A 161 30.61 -12.20 6.58
N VAL A 162 30.17 -11.12 5.93
CA VAL A 162 30.59 -10.69 4.61
C VAL A 162 31.58 -9.53 4.74
N THR A 163 32.38 -9.31 3.70
CA THR A 163 33.23 -8.12 3.61
C THR A 163 32.38 -6.88 3.29
N ILE A 164 32.87 -5.69 3.66
CA ILE A 164 32.18 -4.42 3.37
C ILE A 164 31.80 -4.27 1.89
N GLN A 165 32.68 -4.68 0.97
CA GLN A 165 32.43 -4.53 -0.47
C GLN A 165 31.36 -5.49 -0.98
N ALA A 166 31.37 -6.74 -0.53
CA ALA A 166 30.36 -7.71 -0.91
C ALA A 166 28.99 -7.35 -0.29
N PHE A 167 28.95 -6.80 0.93
CA PHE A 167 27.74 -6.24 1.52
C PHE A 167 27.11 -5.14 0.66
N SER A 168 27.91 -4.11 0.29
CA SER A 168 27.42 -3.01 -0.55
C SER A 168 26.93 -3.51 -1.91
N THR A 169 27.58 -4.54 -2.47
CA THR A 169 27.19 -5.13 -3.76
C THR A 169 25.88 -5.91 -3.66
N ILE A 170 25.72 -6.77 -2.65
CA ILE A 170 24.50 -7.56 -2.44
C ILE A 170 23.31 -6.64 -2.21
N LEU A 171 23.46 -5.65 -1.33
CA LEU A 171 22.36 -4.76 -1.00
C LEU A 171 22.00 -3.83 -2.16
N SER A 172 22.98 -3.26 -2.86
CA SER A 172 22.67 -2.42 -4.03
C SER A 172 22.02 -3.22 -5.16
N ALA A 173 22.39 -4.49 -5.33
CA ALA A 173 21.71 -5.39 -6.27
C ALA A 173 20.26 -5.67 -5.85
N SER A 174 20.04 -6.00 -4.57
CA SER A 174 18.69 -6.24 -4.01
C SER A 174 17.80 -4.99 -4.09
N ALA A 175 18.35 -3.83 -3.74
CA ALA A 175 17.64 -2.56 -3.82
C ALA A 175 17.33 -2.17 -5.26
N ALA A 176 18.21 -2.48 -6.22
CA ALA A 176 17.95 -2.25 -7.65
C ALA A 176 16.86 -3.18 -8.20
N GLU A 177 16.89 -4.48 -7.86
CA GLU A 177 15.85 -5.43 -8.24
C GLU A 177 14.49 -5.07 -7.62
N GLY A 178 14.50 -4.68 -6.36
CA GLY A 178 13.32 -4.16 -5.66
C GLY A 178 12.79 -2.88 -6.30
N ALA A 179 13.66 -1.95 -6.70
CA ALA A 179 13.25 -0.73 -7.40
C ALA A 179 12.61 -1.04 -8.76
N ASP A 180 13.18 -1.95 -9.55
CA ASP A 180 12.63 -2.40 -10.83
C ASP A 180 11.26 -3.08 -10.64
N PHE A 181 11.10 -3.85 -9.55
CA PHE A 181 9.82 -4.48 -9.21
C PHE A 181 8.77 -3.44 -8.82
N LEU A 182 9.12 -2.50 -7.94
CA LEU A 182 8.25 -1.40 -7.52
C LEU A 182 7.81 -0.54 -8.71
N GLU A 183 8.72 -0.23 -9.65
CA GLU A 183 8.38 0.52 -10.87
C GLU A 183 7.33 -0.24 -11.70
N LYS A 184 7.58 -1.53 -11.98
CA LYS A 184 6.64 -2.36 -12.77
C LYS A 184 5.26 -2.44 -12.12
N ARG A 185 5.20 -2.55 -10.78
CA ARG A 185 3.92 -2.60 -10.04
C ARG A 185 3.22 -1.25 -10.02
N SER A 186 3.97 -0.16 -9.85
CA SER A 186 3.40 1.19 -9.94
C SER A 186 2.76 1.45 -11.31
N LEU A 187 3.41 1.06 -12.40
CA LEU A 187 2.84 1.14 -13.75
C LEU A 187 1.60 0.24 -13.90
N ALA A 188 1.61 -0.97 -13.34
CA ALA A 188 0.45 -1.86 -13.38
C ALA A 188 -0.78 -1.30 -12.64
N VAL A 189 -0.57 -0.58 -11.53
CA VAL A 189 -1.62 0.15 -10.80
C VAL A 189 -2.14 1.30 -11.66
N GLU A 190 -1.26 2.06 -12.31
CA GLU A 190 -1.65 3.15 -13.22
C GLU A 190 -2.50 2.63 -14.39
N ASP A 191 -2.06 1.54 -15.04
CA ASP A 191 -2.80 0.89 -16.12
C ASP A 191 -4.16 0.35 -15.66
N ALA A 192 -4.26 -0.17 -14.43
CA ALA A 192 -5.52 -0.65 -13.87
C ALA A 192 -6.50 0.50 -13.62
N VAL A 193 -6.03 1.62 -13.06
CA VAL A 193 -6.87 2.81 -12.84
C VAL A 193 -7.27 3.43 -14.17
N GLN A 194 -6.38 3.45 -15.16
CA GLN A 194 -6.72 3.90 -16.51
C GLN A 194 -7.77 3.00 -17.17
N GLU A 195 -7.71 1.67 -16.98
CA GLU A 195 -8.76 0.76 -17.46
C GLU A 195 -10.11 1.08 -16.80
N VAL A 196 -10.14 1.33 -15.49
CA VAL A 196 -11.37 1.73 -14.77
C VAL A 196 -11.98 2.99 -15.39
N ILE A 197 -11.16 4.00 -15.67
CA ILE A 197 -11.59 5.24 -16.32
C ILE A 197 -12.08 4.97 -17.74
N GLU A 198 -11.39 4.15 -18.53
CA GLU A 198 -11.81 3.81 -19.89
C GLU A 198 -13.14 3.06 -19.93
N VAL A 199 -13.35 2.09 -19.04
CA VAL A 199 -14.61 1.35 -18.93
C VAL A 199 -15.74 2.32 -18.63
N PHE A 200 -15.51 3.27 -17.73
CA PHE A 200 -16.50 4.27 -17.37
C PHE A 200 -16.82 5.28 -18.49
N VAL A 201 -15.80 5.76 -19.21
CA VAL A 201 -15.98 6.67 -20.35
C VAL A 201 -16.74 6.00 -21.49
N LYS A 202 -16.45 4.71 -21.77
CA LYS A 202 -17.17 3.94 -22.80
C LYS A 202 -18.65 3.81 -22.45
N GLU A 203 -18.97 3.55 -21.19
CA GLU A 203 -20.35 3.28 -20.77
C GLU A 203 -21.21 4.54 -20.61
N SER A 204 -20.60 5.66 -20.20
CA SER A 204 -21.28 6.96 -20.15
C SER A 204 -21.65 7.50 -21.53
N SER A 205 -21.02 7.00 -22.60
CA SER A 205 -21.34 7.39 -23.98
C SER A 205 -22.62 6.77 -24.54
N PHE A 206 -23.22 5.80 -23.84
CA PHE A 206 -24.46 5.15 -24.28
C PHE A 206 -25.72 6.00 -24.13
N ASN A 207 -25.69 7.08 -23.33
CA ASN A 207 -26.88 7.91 -23.05
C ASN A 207 -26.61 9.43 -23.19
N GLU A 208 -27.23 10.01 -24.22
CA GLU A 208 -27.66 11.43 -24.34
C GLU A 208 -26.82 12.51 -25.09
N GLU A 209 -27.60 13.51 -25.53
CA GLU A 209 -27.38 14.62 -26.46
C GLU A 209 -26.21 15.60 -26.12
N GLU A 210 -25.72 16.29 -27.15
CA GLU A 210 -24.42 17.01 -27.19
C GLU A 210 -24.17 18.06 -26.07
N GLU A 211 -25.20 18.72 -25.51
CA GLU A 211 -25.01 19.75 -24.47
C GLU A 211 -24.90 19.20 -23.04
N LYS A 212 -25.70 18.20 -22.67
CA LYS A 212 -25.54 17.47 -21.39
C LYS A 212 -24.21 16.70 -21.35
N SER A 213 -23.70 16.31 -22.53
CA SER A 213 -22.40 15.65 -22.67
C SER A 213 -21.24 16.47 -22.09
N LYS A 214 -21.26 17.81 -22.16
CA LYS A 214 -20.13 18.64 -21.67
C LYS A 214 -20.09 18.71 -20.14
N GLN A 215 -21.23 18.85 -19.49
CA GLN A 215 -21.31 18.94 -18.03
C GLN A 215 -21.09 17.57 -17.38
N GLN A 216 -21.57 16.50 -18.03
CA GLN A 216 -21.31 15.13 -17.62
C GLN A 216 -19.83 14.75 -17.84
N LYS A 217 -19.21 15.14 -18.96
CA LYS A 217 -17.76 14.98 -19.18
C LYS A 217 -16.92 15.67 -18.11
N ARG A 218 -17.32 16.87 -17.64
CA ARG A 218 -16.63 17.56 -16.53
C ARG A 218 -16.75 16.82 -15.20
N LYS A 219 -17.95 16.35 -14.85
CA LYS A 219 -18.12 15.51 -13.65
C LYS A 219 -17.28 14.23 -13.73
N ILE A 220 -17.26 13.57 -14.90
CA ILE A 220 -16.46 12.36 -15.15
C ILE A 220 -14.96 12.64 -14.98
N THR A 221 -14.45 13.77 -15.49
CA THR A 221 -13.03 14.13 -15.32
C THR A 221 -12.69 14.39 -13.86
N ASP A 222 -13.56 15.07 -13.11
CA ASP A 222 -13.32 15.39 -11.70
C ASP A 222 -13.29 14.11 -10.84
N VAL A 223 -14.22 13.19 -11.08
CA VAL A 223 -14.27 11.88 -10.41
C VAL A 223 -13.05 11.02 -10.75
N SER A 224 -12.63 11.02 -12.02
CA SER A 224 -11.45 10.26 -12.47
C SER A 224 -10.17 10.77 -11.81
N VAL A 225 -10.02 12.08 -11.66
CA VAL A 225 -8.90 12.71 -10.95
C VAL A 225 -8.93 12.35 -9.45
N GLY A 226 -10.12 12.34 -8.83
CA GLY A 226 -10.30 11.92 -7.45
C GLY A 226 -9.86 10.47 -7.19
N LEU A 227 -10.31 9.53 -8.04
CA LEU A 227 -9.92 8.12 -7.94
C LEU A 227 -8.41 7.94 -8.11
N GLN A 228 -7.81 8.60 -9.10
CA GLN A 228 -6.37 8.55 -9.33
C GLN A 228 -5.58 9.11 -8.13
N HIS A 229 -6.04 10.21 -7.53
CA HIS A 229 -5.42 10.77 -6.33
C HIS A 229 -5.47 9.80 -5.15
N GLN A 230 -6.61 9.13 -4.94
CA GLN A 230 -6.75 8.15 -3.87
C GLN A 230 -5.83 6.93 -4.09
N CYS A 231 -5.76 6.40 -5.31
CA CYS A 231 -4.87 5.31 -5.65
C CYS A 231 -3.39 5.71 -5.56
N SER A 232 -3.03 6.91 -6.02
CA SER A 232 -1.67 7.44 -5.91
C SER A 232 -1.24 7.62 -4.44
N LYS A 233 -2.15 8.08 -3.57
CA LYS A 233 -1.90 8.17 -2.14
C LYS A 233 -1.67 6.79 -1.51
N LYS A 234 -2.52 5.80 -1.82
CA LYS A 234 -2.35 4.41 -1.34
C LYS A 234 -1.06 3.77 -1.84
N LEU A 235 -0.68 4.03 -3.10
CA LEU A 235 0.60 3.59 -3.66
C LEU A 235 1.77 4.16 -2.86
N LEU A 236 1.74 5.47 -2.57
CA LEU A 236 2.77 6.11 -1.75
C LEU A 236 2.85 5.50 -0.35
N GLU A 237 1.71 5.29 0.32
CA GLU A 237 1.68 4.65 1.64
C GLU A 237 2.28 3.25 1.60
N SER A 238 1.94 2.44 0.59
CA SER A 238 2.46 1.08 0.43
C SER A 238 3.97 1.05 0.16
N VAL A 239 4.48 2.01 -0.63
CA VAL A 239 5.93 2.16 -0.89
C VAL A 239 6.67 2.60 0.37
N ILE A 240 6.09 3.52 1.16
CA ILE A 240 6.67 3.92 2.45
C ILE A 240 6.74 2.71 3.38
N THR A 241 5.68 1.91 3.49
CA THR A 241 5.68 0.69 4.31
C THR A 241 6.79 -0.27 3.91
N SER A 242 6.94 -0.61 2.62
CA SER A 242 8.02 -1.49 2.15
C SER A 242 9.42 -0.95 2.46
N ILE A 243 9.63 0.36 2.33
CA ILE A 243 10.91 1.00 2.66
C ILE A 243 11.15 0.98 4.18
N CYS A 244 10.13 1.27 4.99
CA CYS A 244 10.20 1.19 6.44
C CYS A 244 10.55 -0.23 6.89
N ASP A 245 9.84 -1.25 6.42
CA ASP A 245 10.10 -2.66 6.74
C ASP A 245 11.54 -3.06 6.37
N SER A 246 12.02 -2.62 5.20
CA SER A 246 13.39 -2.88 4.76
C SER A 246 14.45 -2.17 5.62
N LEU A 247 14.16 -0.94 6.07
CA LEU A 247 15.02 -0.21 6.99
C LEU A 247 14.97 -0.80 8.40
N GLU A 248 13.84 -1.36 8.83
CA GLU A 248 13.72 -2.10 10.08
C GLU A 248 14.54 -3.39 10.06
N VAL A 249 14.55 -4.13 8.95
CA VAL A 249 15.44 -5.29 8.77
C VAL A 249 16.92 -4.87 8.90
N LEU A 250 17.32 -3.76 8.25
CA LEU A 250 18.66 -3.20 8.44
C LEU A 250 18.92 -2.78 9.90
N LEU A 251 17.97 -2.11 10.54
CA LEU A 251 18.09 -1.69 11.93
C LEU A 251 18.24 -2.90 12.87
N HIS A 252 17.42 -3.93 12.71
CA HIS A 252 17.52 -5.17 13.47
C HIS A 252 18.84 -5.89 13.26
N SER A 253 19.40 -5.81 12.05
CA SER A 253 20.70 -6.38 11.75
C SER A 253 21.88 -5.61 12.37
N THR A 254 21.73 -4.30 12.56
CA THR A 254 22.74 -3.43 13.18
C THR A 254 22.65 -3.38 14.69
N SER A 255 21.44 -3.53 15.24
CA SER A 255 21.12 -3.46 16.67
C SER A 255 21.24 -4.82 17.33
N TYR A 256 22.40 -5.11 17.93
CA TYR A 256 22.53 -6.22 18.86
C TYR A 256 21.94 -5.82 20.22
N ASN A 257 20.60 -5.82 20.31
CA ASN A 257 19.92 -5.71 21.59
C ASN A 257 19.47 -7.11 22.04
N GLU A 258 20.08 -7.65 23.09
CA GLU A 258 19.67 -8.89 23.77
C GLU A 258 18.23 -8.85 24.30
N LYS A 259 17.61 -7.66 24.38
CA LYS A 259 16.30 -7.45 25.03
C LYS A 259 15.08 -7.39 24.10
N ILE A 260 15.25 -7.45 22.77
CA ILE A 260 14.15 -7.32 21.79
C ILE A 260 13.97 -8.61 20.99
N SER A 261 14.00 -9.78 21.63
CA SER A 261 13.61 -11.03 20.97
C SER A 261 12.84 -11.91 21.95
N PHE A 262 11.52 -11.90 21.78
CA PHE A 262 10.60 -12.88 22.35
C PHE A 262 10.56 -14.20 21.53
N GLU A 263 11.46 -14.38 20.57
CA GLU A 263 11.55 -15.61 19.78
C GLU A 263 12.96 -16.20 19.88
N GLU A 264 13.05 -17.30 20.63
CA GLU A 264 14.22 -18.15 20.78
C GLU A 264 14.54 -18.85 19.43
N ASN A 265 15.79 -18.74 18.96
CA ASN A 265 16.47 -19.54 17.91
C ASN A 265 16.92 -18.90 16.59
N SER A 266 17.00 -17.57 16.44
CA SER A 266 17.96 -17.01 15.47
C SER A 266 19.24 -16.61 16.19
N MET A 267 20.32 -17.39 16.03
CA MET A 267 21.66 -16.84 16.23
C MET A 267 21.77 -15.66 15.25
N LYS A 268 21.66 -14.44 15.77
CA LYS A 268 21.79 -13.22 14.97
C LYS A 268 23.22 -13.18 14.43
N ASN A 269 23.39 -13.63 13.19
CA ASN A 269 24.69 -13.71 12.56
C ASN A 269 25.23 -12.30 12.28
N PRO A 270 26.47 -12.00 12.68
CA PRO A 270 27.10 -10.72 12.37
C PRO A 270 27.25 -10.57 10.85
N TRP A 271 26.89 -9.40 10.33
CA TRP A 271 27.01 -9.11 8.89
C TRP A 271 28.45 -8.88 8.46
N PHE A 272 29.30 -8.33 9.34
CA PHE A 272 30.64 -7.90 8.97
C PHE A 272 31.72 -8.73 9.68
N LYS A 273 32.78 -9.09 8.95
CA LYS A 273 34.02 -9.59 9.54
C LYS A 273 35.02 -8.44 9.63
N ALA A 274 35.63 -8.28 10.80
CA ALA A 274 36.70 -7.32 11.03
C ALA A 274 37.87 -7.95 11.78
N GLU A 275 39.07 -7.51 11.45
CA GLU A 275 40.33 -7.99 12.04
C GLU A 275 41.01 -6.84 12.78
N VAL A 276 41.47 -7.08 14.00
CA VAL A 276 42.22 -6.08 14.78
C VAL A 276 43.70 -6.34 14.56
N HIS A 277 44.42 -5.35 14.05
CA HIS A 277 45.85 -5.44 13.82
C HIS A 277 46.60 -4.44 14.70
N LEU A 278 47.77 -4.84 15.19
CA LEU A 278 48.70 -3.93 15.85
C LEU A 278 49.56 -3.24 14.78
N LYS A 279 49.26 -1.97 14.48
CA LYS A 279 50.01 -1.14 13.52
C LYS A 279 50.56 0.09 14.22
N ASP A 280 51.86 0.37 14.03
CA ASP A 280 52.54 1.54 14.61
C ASP A 280 52.29 1.72 16.12
N LYS A 281 52.34 0.60 16.88
CA LYS A 281 52.11 0.56 18.34
C LYS A 281 50.68 0.91 18.78
N LYS A 282 49.69 0.86 17.87
CA LYS A 282 48.27 1.06 18.15
C LYS A 282 47.44 -0.10 17.59
N LEU A 283 46.36 -0.45 18.29
CA LEU A 283 45.37 -1.39 17.79
C LEU A 283 44.50 -0.68 16.76
N VAL A 284 44.45 -1.21 15.54
CA VAL A 284 43.68 -0.67 14.42
C VAL A 284 42.80 -1.77 13.88
N MET A 285 41.49 -1.52 13.83
CA MET A 285 40.52 -2.41 13.21
C MET A 285 40.53 -2.23 11.69
N VAL A 286 40.59 -3.35 10.95
CA VAL A 286 40.50 -3.41 9.50
C VAL A 286 39.33 -4.33 9.13
N PRO A 287 38.29 -3.83 8.44
CA PRO A 287 38.06 -2.43 8.07
C PRO A 287 37.72 -1.54 9.27
N SER A 288 37.83 -0.21 9.14
CA SER A 288 37.55 0.67 10.26
C SER A 288 36.05 0.71 10.58
N ILE A 289 35.70 1.01 11.83
CA ILE A 289 34.30 1.19 12.24
C ILE A 289 33.61 2.33 11.47
N ASP A 290 34.37 3.36 11.09
CA ASP A 290 33.88 4.47 10.29
C ASP A 290 33.57 4.02 8.86
N ASP A 291 34.38 3.14 8.25
CA ASP A 291 34.10 2.54 6.94
C ASP A 291 32.81 1.69 6.98
N ILE A 292 32.61 0.90 8.05
CA ILE A 292 31.39 0.10 8.24
C ILE A 292 30.17 1.02 8.37
N GLN A 293 30.28 2.09 9.17
CA GLN A 293 29.23 3.07 9.33
C GLN A 293 28.88 3.77 8.02
N GLU A 294 29.87 4.19 7.23
CA GLU A 294 29.64 4.81 5.92
C GLU A 294 28.90 3.88 4.97
N VAL A 295 29.27 2.59 4.96
CA VAL A 295 28.63 1.60 4.09
C VAL A 295 27.21 1.30 4.52
N ILE A 296 26.91 1.24 5.82
CA ILE A 296 25.54 1.07 6.33
C ILE A 296 24.68 2.31 6.02
N ASN A 297 25.25 3.51 6.14
CA ASN A 297 24.54 4.75 5.79
C ASN A 297 24.25 4.80 4.28
N LYS A 298 25.22 4.42 3.46
CA LYS A 298 25.05 4.31 2.00
C LYS A 298 23.99 3.28 1.66
N ALA A 299 24.01 2.13 2.32
CA ALA A 299 23.01 1.08 2.21
C ALA A 299 21.59 1.57 2.48
N ALA A 300 21.37 2.25 3.61
CA ALA A 300 20.07 2.85 3.93
C ALA A 300 19.64 3.89 2.89
N MET A 301 20.58 4.71 2.40
CA MET A 301 20.31 5.68 1.34
C MET A 301 19.98 5.01 -0.01
N ASP A 302 20.62 3.89 -0.34
CA ASP A 302 20.35 3.14 -1.56
C ASP A 302 18.92 2.56 -1.52
N ILE A 303 18.47 2.04 -0.37
CA ILE A 303 17.06 1.60 -0.16
C ILE A 303 16.09 2.77 -0.34
N ILE A 304 16.33 3.92 0.31
CA ILE A 304 15.47 5.11 0.16
C ILE A 304 15.45 5.57 -1.31
N SER A 305 16.59 5.46 -2.00
CA SER A 305 16.73 5.85 -3.41
C SER A 305 15.98 4.95 -4.38
N ALA A 306 15.56 3.75 -3.98
CA ALA A 306 14.72 2.87 -4.80
C ALA A 306 13.42 3.59 -5.25
N SER A 307 12.87 4.46 -4.39
CA SER A 307 11.69 5.29 -4.69
C SER A 307 11.91 6.35 -5.78
N ARG A 308 13.16 6.61 -6.22
CA ARG A 308 13.46 7.55 -7.32
C ARG A 308 12.98 7.06 -8.68
N GLN A 309 12.87 5.75 -8.86
CA GLN A 309 12.42 5.18 -10.12
C GLN A 309 10.91 5.32 -10.31
N ILE A 310 10.17 5.55 -9.22
CA ILE A 310 8.72 5.65 -9.23
C ILE A 310 8.31 7.09 -9.55
N ILE A 311 7.66 7.26 -10.70
CA ILE A 311 7.18 8.55 -11.19
C ILE A 311 5.88 8.90 -10.46
N GLN A 312 5.82 10.12 -9.93
CA GLN A 312 4.61 10.67 -9.35
C GLN A 312 3.59 10.94 -10.45
N TRP A 313 2.35 10.52 -10.21
CA TRP A 313 1.26 10.73 -11.15
C TRP A 313 1.02 12.23 -11.34
N GLN A 314 1.08 12.70 -12.59
CA GLN A 314 0.81 14.10 -12.93
C GLN A 314 -0.62 14.27 -13.40
N TYR A 315 -1.35 15.15 -12.72
CA TYR A 315 -2.71 15.53 -13.09
C TYR A 315 -2.68 16.74 -14.00
N LYS A 316 -3.30 16.66 -15.18
CA LYS A 316 -3.67 17.87 -15.93
C LYS A 316 -5.04 18.31 -15.43
N GLU A 317 -5.08 19.48 -14.79
CA GLU A 317 -6.35 20.11 -14.40
C GLU A 317 -7.23 20.34 -15.63
N PRO A 318 -8.53 19.97 -15.59
CA PRO A 318 -9.47 20.29 -16.64
C PRO A 318 -9.76 21.81 -16.63
N GLY A 319 -9.14 22.55 -17.55
CA GLY A 319 -9.47 23.98 -17.75
C GLY A 319 -8.35 24.93 -18.16
N ARG A 320 -7.10 24.46 -18.31
CA ARG A 320 -6.05 25.29 -18.93
C ARG A 320 -6.05 25.05 -20.44
N ASP A 321 -6.88 25.81 -21.15
CA ASP A 321 -6.85 25.90 -22.60
C ASP A 321 -5.48 26.44 -23.04
N ASP A 322 -4.56 25.56 -23.41
CA ASP A 322 -3.43 25.95 -24.26
C ASP A 322 -3.97 26.11 -25.69
N GLU A 323 -4.50 27.30 -26.00
CA GLU A 323 -5.01 27.73 -27.32
C GLU A 323 -4.01 27.55 -28.49
N LYS A 324 -2.78 27.08 -28.24
CA LYS A 324 -1.71 27.04 -29.25
C LYS A 324 -1.58 25.73 -30.00
N THR A 325 -2.25 24.65 -29.59
CA THR A 325 -2.23 23.39 -30.33
C THR A 325 -3.65 22.93 -30.52
N GLY A 326 -4.25 23.21 -31.69
CA GLY A 326 -5.57 22.74 -32.10
C GLY A 326 -5.67 21.21 -32.28
N LYS A 327 -5.16 20.45 -31.31
CA LYS A 327 -5.42 19.03 -31.15
C LYS A 327 -6.49 18.92 -30.06
N GLU A 328 -7.57 18.23 -30.39
CA GLU A 328 -8.59 17.83 -29.43
C GLU A 328 -7.93 17.35 -28.13
N ALA A 329 -8.49 17.76 -27.00
CA ALA A 329 -8.02 17.41 -25.66
C ALA A 329 -7.97 15.88 -25.52
N GLY A 330 -6.80 15.31 -25.82
CA GLY A 330 -6.51 13.91 -25.55
C GLY A 330 -6.58 13.71 -24.05
N LEU A 331 -7.55 12.88 -23.64
CA LEU A 331 -7.69 12.37 -22.28
C LEU A 331 -6.39 11.65 -21.90
N TYR A 332 -5.58 12.31 -21.06
CA TYR A 332 -4.45 11.71 -20.33
C TYR A 332 -3.22 11.36 -21.18
N LYS A 333 -2.04 11.73 -20.65
CA LYS A 333 -0.76 11.18 -21.11
C LYS A 333 0.15 11.08 -19.89
N SER A 334 0.47 9.85 -19.50
CA SER A 334 1.58 9.59 -18.58
C SER A 334 2.82 10.26 -19.16
N ALA A 335 3.54 11.04 -18.35
CA ALA A 335 4.75 11.70 -18.80
C ALA A 335 5.75 10.61 -19.21
N SER A 336 6.07 10.53 -20.51
CA SER A 336 7.12 9.62 -20.96
C SER A 336 8.45 10.03 -20.34
N LYS A 337 9.27 9.05 -19.92
CA LYS A 337 10.64 9.25 -19.39
C LYS A 337 11.52 10.18 -20.26
N SER A 338 11.15 10.44 -21.53
CA SER A 338 11.84 11.33 -22.47
C SER A 338 11.73 12.82 -22.18
N ASP A 339 10.70 13.27 -21.43
CA ASP A 339 10.34 14.70 -21.35
C ASP A 339 10.65 15.33 -19.97
N CYS A 340 11.32 14.59 -19.07
CA CYS A 340 11.47 14.97 -17.66
C CYS A 340 12.90 15.37 -17.28
N SER A 341 13.16 16.67 -17.14
CA SER A 341 14.32 17.18 -16.40
C SER A 341 14.05 17.20 -14.88
N THR A 342 14.69 16.27 -14.17
CA THR A 342 15.21 16.34 -12.78
C THR A 342 14.26 16.58 -11.57
N ALA A 343 14.24 15.59 -10.67
CA ALA A 343 14.01 15.65 -9.21
C ALA A 343 12.64 16.06 -8.65
N GLY A 344 11.79 16.76 -9.40
CA GLY A 344 10.47 17.22 -8.91
C GLY A 344 9.30 16.26 -9.11
N LEU A 345 9.52 15.14 -9.82
CA LEU A 345 8.46 14.32 -10.40
C LEU A 345 8.47 12.86 -9.95
N THR A 346 9.24 12.55 -8.91
CA THR A 346 9.41 11.18 -8.39
C THR A 346 8.94 11.12 -6.94
N LEU A 347 8.40 9.97 -6.52
CA LEU A 347 7.93 9.78 -5.14
C LEU A 347 9.03 9.96 -4.08
N TYR A 348 10.31 9.85 -4.48
CA TYR A 348 11.48 10.14 -3.63
C TYR A 348 11.36 11.44 -2.82
N ARG A 349 10.76 12.50 -3.42
CA ARG A 349 10.36 13.75 -2.74
C ARG A 349 9.78 13.45 -1.35
N GLN A 350 8.61 12.83 -1.42
CA GLN A 350 7.71 12.60 -0.30
C GLN A 350 8.21 11.48 0.61
N VAL A 351 8.83 10.45 0.04
CA VAL A 351 9.43 9.34 0.80
C VAL A 351 10.62 9.81 1.65
N SER A 352 11.50 10.64 1.09
CA SER A 352 12.69 11.12 1.84
C SER A 352 12.38 12.13 2.95
N GLU A 353 11.24 12.82 2.85
CA GLU A 353 10.74 13.77 3.86
C GLU A 353 9.84 13.09 4.91
N ASP A 354 9.56 11.79 4.75
CA ASP A 354 8.69 11.04 5.65
C ASP A 354 9.28 10.92 7.06
N LYS A 355 8.43 11.09 8.09
CA LYS A 355 8.87 11.11 9.49
C LYS A 355 9.35 9.75 9.97
N GLU A 356 8.73 8.67 9.55
CA GLU A 356 9.07 7.32 10.00
C GLU A 356 10.42 6.91 9.41
N ILE A 357 10.62 7.16 8.11
CA ILE A 357 11.90 6.91 7.43
C ILE A 357 13.04 7.70 8.08
N LEU A 358 12.84 8.99 8.37
CA LEU A 358 13.85 9.82 9.03
C LEU A 358 14.16 9.34 10.47
N GLN A 359 13.16 8.85 11.21
CA GLN A 359 13.34 8.29 12.54
C GLN A 359 14.10 6.95 12.51
N LEU A 360 13.78 6.06 11.57
CA LEU A 360 14.48 4.78 11.37
C LEU A 360 15.94 5.02 10.97
N TYR A 361 16.18 5.91 10.01
CA TYR A 361 17.54 6.28 9.61
C TYR A 361 18.35 6.87 10.78
N GLY A 362 17.77 7.77 11.57
CA GLY A 362 18.41 8.31 12.77
C GLY A 362 18.69 7.24 13.84
N SER A 363 17.80 6.24 13.96
CA SER A 363 17.99 5.10 14.86
C SER A 363 19.16 4.22 14.42
N ILE A 364 19.29 3.92 13.13
CA ILE A 364 20.43 3.16 12.57
C ILE A 364 21.75 3.88 12.88
N GLN A 365 21.81 5.20 12.66
CA GLN A 365 23.01 5.99 12.98
C GLN A 365 23.34 6.00 14.48
N THR A 366 22.31 6.03 15.33
CA THR A 366 22.49 6.00 16.79
C THR A 366 22.99 4.63 17.25
N CYS A 367 22.44 3.54 16.72
CA CYS A 367 22.93 2.18 16.97
C CYS A 367 24.41 2.05 16.60
N MET A 368 24.83 2.55 15.43
CA MET A 368 26.22 2.47 15.01
C MET A 368 27.17 3.28 15.92
N LYS A 369 26.75 4.46 16.38
CA LYS A 369 27.50 5.23 17.38
C LYS A 369 27.66 4.48 18.69
N ASN A 370 26.62 3.77 19.14
CA ASN A 370 26.70 2.95 20.35
C ASN A 370 27.66 1.77 20.17
N THR A 371 27.61 1.08 19.03
CA THR A 371 28.57 0.00 18.70
C THR A 371 30.00 0.51 18.65
N LYS A 372 30.23 1.73 18.14
CA LYS A 372 31.56 2.37 18.18
C LYS A 372 32.05 2.59 19.61
N LEU A 373 31.20 3.09 20.50
CA LEU A 373 31.56 3.26 21.92
C LEU A 373 31.83 1.92 22.61
N GLU A 374 31.04 0.88 22.32
CA GLU A 374 31.27 -0.48 22.83
C GLU A 374 32.61 -1.05 22.34
N LEU A 375 32.94 -0.83 21.07
CA LEU A 375 34.22 -1.21 20.49
C LEU A 375 35.39 -0.47 21.15
N ASP A 376 35.27 0.84 21.35
CA ASP A 376 36.30 1.65 22.00
C ASP A 376 36.55 1.16 23.44
N ASN A 377 35.48 0.92 24.22
CA ASN A 377 35.57 0.33 25.56
C ASN A 377 36.22 -1.07 25.54
N TYR A 378 35.92 -1.89 24.52
CA TYR A 378 36.53 -3.22 24.37
C TYR A 378 38.02 -3.13 24.01
N LEU A 379 38.40 -2.22 23.11
CA LEU A 379 39.81 -1.98 22.76
C LEU A 379 40.61 -1.40 23.94
N GLU A 380 39.98 -0.57 24.78
CA GLU A 380 40.59 -0.08 26.02
C GLU A 380 40.96 -1.22 26.98
N LEU A 381 40.26 -2.36 26.98
CA LEU A 381 40.66 -3.51 27.79
C LEU A 381 42.05 -4.02 27.43
N PHE A 382 42.46 -3.91 26.16
CA PHE A 382 43.79 -4.32 25.70
C PHE A 382 44.88 -3.30 26.03
N SER A 383 44.55 -2.08 26.46
CA SER A 383 45.54 -1.09 26.92
C SER A 383 46.41 -1.62 28.08
N LYS A 384 45.93 -2.59 28.86
CA LYS A 384 46.73 -3.29 29.88
C LYS A 384 48.01 -3.95 29.31
N TYR A 385 47.98 -4.32 28.04
CA TYR A 385 49.10 -4.92 27.31
C TYR A 385 49.94 -3.91 26.54
N GLU A 386 49.64 -2.61 26.63
CA GLU A 386 50.27 -1.56 25.83
C GLU A 386 51.78 -1.49 26.01
N HIS A 387 52.27 -1.77 27.22
CA HIS A 387 53.69 -1.86 27.54
C HIS A 387 54.44 -2.92 26.70
N LEU A 388 53.77 -3.95 26.19
CA LEU A 388 54.39 -5.02 25.38
C LEU A 388 54.77 -4.56 23.96
N TRP A 389 54.05 -3.58 23.40
CA TRP A 389 54.29 -3.09 22.04
C TRP A 389 54.76 -1.64 21.97
N GLN A 390 54.55 -0.84 23.02
CA GLN A 390 55.12 0.51 23.12
C GLN A 390 56.63 0.48 23.31
N ASN A 391 57.15 -0.47 24.08
CA ASN A 391 58.54 -0.48 24.48
C ASN A 391 59.41 -1.23 23.47
N ILE A 392 60.51 -0.61 23.03
CA ILE A 392 61.50 -1.28 22.21
C ILE A 392 62.21 -2.26 23.14
N ARG A 393 61.96 -3.56 22.94
CA ARG A 393 62.53 -4.68 23.72
C ARG A 393 63.99 -4.45 24.12
N ASN A 394 64.80 -3.92 23.22
CA ASN A 394 66.23 -3.71 23.43
C ASN A 394 66.55 -2.56 24.39
N GLU A 395 65.74 -1.50 24.43
CA GLU A 395 65.93 -0.36 25.34
C GLU A 395 65.51 -0.73 26.78
N GLU A 396 64.43 -1.47 26.95
CA GLU A 396 64.04 -2.04 28.26
C GLU A 396 65.08 -3.02 28.79
N ILE A 397 65.64 -3.88 27.93
CA ILE A 397 66.68 -4.83 28.35
C ILE A 397 67.97 -4.06 28.70
N GLN A 398 68.35 -3.04 27.93
CA GLN A 398 69.56 -2.27 28.22
C GLN A 398 69.44 -1.43 29.49
N THR A 399 68.31 -0.76 29.71
CA THR A 399 68.03 -0.06 30.98
C THR A 399 68.05 -1.03 32.16
N PHE A 400 67.39 -2.18 32.03
CA PHE A 400 67.34 -3.20 33.09
C PHE A 400 68.72 -3.78 33.43
N VAL A 401 69.58 -4.02 32.43
CA VAL A 401 70.95 -4.53 32.62
C VAL A 401 71.87 -3.45 33.21
N SER A 402 71.65 -2.18 32.88
CA SER A 402 72.47 -1.07 33.38
C SER A 402 72.35 -0.83 34.89
N GLU A 403 71.25 -1.28 35.51
CA GLU A 403 70.93 -1.08 36.93
C GLU A 403 71.63 -2.05 37.90
N LYS A 404 72.53 -2.95 37.43
CA LYS A 404 73.24 -3.94 38.28
C LYS A 404 72.29 -4.70 39.24
N ARG A 405 71.30 -5.39 38.66
CA ARG A 405 70.29 -6.18 39.37
C ARG A 405 70.78 -7.59 39.74
N GLU A 406 70.14 -8.21 40.73
CA GLU A 406 70.46 -9.58 41.16
C GLU A 406 69.75 -10.63 40.29
N LEU A 407 70.23 -11.88 40.33
CA LEU A 407 69.70 -12.99 39.52
C LEU A 407 68.20 -13.28 39.81
N ILE A 408 67.74 -12.96 41.02
CA ILE A 408 66.34 -13.09 41.46
C ILE A 408 65.43 -12.11 40.70
N ASP A 409 65.90 -10.89 40.44
CA ASP A 409 65.14 -9.88 39.69
C ASP A 409 64.87 -10.32 38.24
N PHE A 410 65.83 -11.05 37.63
CA PHE A 410 65.64 -11.65 36.30
C PHE A 410 64.61 -12.77 36.34
N GLU A 411 64.62 -13.62 37.36
CA GLU A 411 63.66 -14.70 37.52
C GLU A 411 62.23 -14.16 37.71
N ASP A 412 62.06 -13.10 38.50
CA ASP A 412 60.77 -12.44 38.72
C ASP A 412 60.24 -11.76 37.45
N LYS A 413 61.11 -11.11 36.67
CA LYS A 413 60.73 -10.51 35.37
C LYS A 413 60.31 -11.60 34.37
N ILE A 414 60.99 -12.75 34.35
CA ILE A 414 60.62 -13.89 33.50
C ILE A 414 59.28 -14.49 33.95
N LYS A 415 59.06 -14.68 35.27
CA LYS A 415 57.77 -15.15 35.81
C LYS A 415 56.63 -14.19 35.46
N TYR A 416 56.86 -12.88 35.51
CA TYR A 416 55.90 -11.88 35.08
C TYR A 416 55.50 -12.05 33.60
N TYR A 417 56.45 -12.12 32.67
CA TYR A 417 56.12 -12.31 31.25
C TYR A 417 55.49 -13.69 30.95
N LEU A 418 55.85 -14.73 31.71
CA LEU A 418 55.18 -16.04 31.62
C LEU A 418 53.72 -15.95 32.05
N GLN A 419 53.41 -15.23 33.14
CA GLN A 419 52.04 -14.98 33.56
C GLN A 419 51.27 -14.19 32.50
N VAL A 420 51.85 -13.10 31.96
CA VAL A 420 51.25 -12.30 30.88
C VAL A 420 50.92 -13.16 29.65
N LYS A 421 51.85 -14.03 29.23
CA LYS A 421 51.61 -14.98 28.14
C LYS A 421 50.41 -15.89 28.41
N THR A 422 50.30 -16.46 29.62
CA THR A 422 49.17 -17.32 29.97
C THR A 422 47.83 -16.58 30.04
N TYR A 423 47.84 -15.26 30.29
CA TYR A 423 46.62 -14.44 30.24
C TYR A 423 46.19 -14.18 28.80
N ILE A 424 47.14 -13.87 27.90
CA ILE A 424 46.85 -13.65 26.47
C ILE A 424 46.33 -14.94 25.83
N GLU A 425 46.94 -16.09 26.11
CA GLU A 425 46.49 -17.39 25.58
C GLU A 425 45.10 -17.82 26.07
N LYS A 426 44.58 -17.21 27.14
CA LYS A 426 43.23 -17.46 27.67
C LYS A 426 42.17 -16.52 27.10
N GLU A 427 42.55 -15.43 26.43
CA GLU A 427 41.60 -14.52 25.80
C GLU A 427 41.02 -15.16 24.53
N SER A 428 39.75 -14.87 24.25
CA SER A 428 39.04 -15.42 23.09
C SER A 428 39.49 -14.72 21.81
N ASN A 429 39.99 -15.49 20.84
CA ASN A 429 40.43 -14.97 19.53
C ASN A 429 39.30 -14.38 18.68
N GLU A 430 38.04 -14.72 18.97
CA GLU A 430 36.88 -14.21 18.27
C GLU A 430 35.87 -13.64 19.27
N THR A 431 35.40 -12.42 19.02
CA THR A 431 34.35 -11.78 19.81
C THR A 431 33.34 -11.13 18.87
N THR A 432 32.05 -11.27 19.15
CA THR A 432 30.98 -10.59 18.41
C THR A 432 30.59 -9.32 19.14
N LEU A 433 30.69 -8.19 18.45
CA LEU A 433 30.32 -6.86 18.95
C LEU A 433 29.32 -6.25 17.96
N GLY A 434 28.07 -6.08 18.39
CA GLY A 434 27.03 -5.56 17.50
C GLY A 434 26.80 -6.45 16.27
N CYS A 435 26.90 -5.84 15.10
CA CYS A 435 26.82 -6.50 13.79
C CYS A 435 28.18 -7.00 13.26
N ILE A 436 29.23 -6.98 14.08
CA ILE A 436 30.62 -7.20 13.66
C ILE A 436 31.19 -8.41 14.40
N LYS A 437 31.74 -9.36 13.64
CA LYS A 437 32.60 -10.43 14.16
C LYS A 437 34.05 -9.94 14.14
N LEU A 438 34.62 -9.73 15.32
CA LEU A 438 36.02 -9.33 15.49
C LEU A 438 36.91 -10.56 15.64
N SER A 439 38.01 -10.57 14.90
CA SER A 439 39.12 -11.50 15.07
C SER A 439 40.36 -10.71 15.51
N LEU A 440 40.98 -11.15 16.62
CA LEU A 440 42.17 -10.53 17.22
C LEU A 440 43.49 -11.04 16.63
#